data_AF-A0A8K0MYB1-F1
#
_entry.id   AF-A0A8K0MYB1-F1
#
_cell.length_a   1.000
_cell.length_b   1.000
_cell.length_c   1.000
_cell.angle_alpha   90.00
_cell.angle_beta   90.00
_cell.angle_gamma   90.00
#
_symmetry.space_group_name_H-M   'P 1'
#
loop_
_entity.id
_entity.type
_entity.pdbx_description
1 polymer ?
#
loop_
_entity_poly.entity_id
_entity_poly.type
_entity_poly.pdbx_seq_one_letter_code
_entity_poly.pdbx_strand_id
1 'polypeptide(L)' 'MGGNRTVGIGMDYSASSKVAVRWAVDNLVDSGDRIVLIHVQSGKSDHAQKQLWEDSGSLVKGTPMSKA' A
#
# COMPACT_ATOMS: atom_id res chain seq x y z
N MET A 1 33.53 12.78 1.90
CA MET A 1 32.97 11.47 2.29
C MET A 1 31.70 11.74 3.08
N GLY A 2 30.61 12.09 2.40
CA GLY A 2 29.30 12.33 3.02
C GLY A 2 28.62 10.98 3.25
N GLY A 3 28.16 10.72 4.46
CA GLY A 3 27.60 9.42 4.83
C GLY A 3 26.36 9.07 4.00
N ASN A 4 26.20 7.78 3.70
CA ASN A 4 25.05 7.25 2.98
C ASN A 4 23.75 7.75 3.62
N ARG A 5 23.00 8.59 2.90
CA ARG A 5 21.76 9.16 3.43
C ARG A 5 20.67 8.10 3.38
N THR A 6 19.70 8.23 4.27
CA THR A 6 18.48 7.43 4.19
C THR A 6 17.33 8.34 3.75
N VAL A 7 16.66 7.96 2.66
CA VAL A 7 15.52 8.68 2.07
C VAL A 7 14.25 7.88 2.31
N GLY A 8 13.33 8.43 3.10
CA GLY A 8 12.00 7.85 3.32
C GLY A 8 10.97 8.37 2.33
N ILE A 9 10.21 7.49 1.69
CA ILE A 9 9.19 7.85 0.70
C ILE A 9 7.85 7.20 1.09
N GLY A 10 6.83 8.01 1.38
CA GLY A 10 5.46 7.52 1.62
C GLY A 10 4.71 7.25 0.32
N MET A 11 3.98 6.15 0.24
CA MET A 11 3.29 5.71 -0.97
C MET A 11 1.96 5.00 -0.68
N ASP A 12 0.89 5.40 -1.37
CA ASP A 12 -0.46 4.83 -1.25
C ASP A 12 -0.88 3.94 -2.45
N TYR A 13 0.06 3.58 -3.33
CA TYR A 13 -0.15 2.83 -4.58
C TYR A 13 -1.08 3.44 -5.64
N SER A 14 -1.56 4.67 -5.44
CA SER A 14 -2.21 5.45 -6.49
C SER A 14 -1.31 5.66 -7.71
N ALA A 15 -1.91 6.03 -8.85
CA ALA A 15 -1.14 6.34 -10.06
C ALA A 15 -0.19 7.53 -9.85
N SER A 16 -0.63 8.56 -9.11
CA SER A 16 0.16 9.75 -8.80
C SER A 16 1.33 9.41 -7.87
N SER A 17 1.14 8.57 -6.85
CA SER A 17 2.23 8.22 -5.93
C SER A 17 3.33 7.39 -6.61
N LYS A 18 2.99 6.54 -7.58
CA LYS A 18 3.99 5.82 -8.41
C LYS A 18 4.88 6.78 -9.21
N VAL A 19 4.28 7.81 -9.80
CA VAL A 19 5.04 8.85 -10.55
C VAL A 19 5.91 9.67 -9.61
N ALA A 20 5.43 9.98 -8.40
CA ALA A 20 6.22 10.69 -7.39
C ALA A 20 7.45 9.88 -6.93
N VAL A 21 7.30 8.57 -6.71
CA VAL A 21 8.43 7.68 -6.37
C VAL A 21 9.47 7.67 -7.50
N ARG A 22 9.02 7.56 -8.76
CA ARG A 22 9.90 7.62 -9.93
C ARG A 22 10.70 8.93 -9.93
N TRP A 23 10.01 10.06 -9.75
CA TRP A 23 10.67 11.37 -9.71
C TRP A 23 11.71 11.46 -8.58
N ALA A 24 11.39 10.97 -7.38
CA ALA A 24 12.31 10.98 -6.25
C ALA A 24 13.57 10.15 -6.52
N VAL A 25 13.42 8.97 -7.13
CA VAL A 25 14.59 8.16 -7.54
C VAL A 25 15.43 8.89 -8.58
N ASP A 26 14.79 9.50 -9.58
CA ASP A 26 15.49 10.12 -10.70
C ASP A 26 16.18 11.46 -10.32
N ASN A 27 15.76 12.13 -9.25
CA ASN A 27 16.21 13.51 -8.93
C ASN A 27 16.76 13.71 -7.51
N LEU A 28 16.43 12.86 -6.55
CA LEU A 28 16.81 13.04 -5.13
C LEU A 28 17.81 11.98 -4.64
N VAL A 29 17.77 10.78 -5.20
CA VAL A 29 18.58 9.65 -4.73
C VAL A 29 19.90 9.60 -5.47
N ASP A 30 21.00 9.56 -4.71
CA ASP A 30 22.34 9.35 -5.25
C ASP A 30 22.83 7.92 -5.01
N SER A 31 23.89 7.53 -5.72
CA SER A 31 24.54 6.24 -5.50
C SER A 31 25.03 6.11 -4.06
N GLY A 32 24.65 5.00 -3.41
CA GLY A 32 24.97 4.72 -2.01
C GLY A 32 23.88 5.15 -1.03
N ASP A 33 22.88 5.93 -1.44
CA ASP A 33 21.74 6.25 -0.60
C ASP A 33 20.86 5.01 -0.35
N ARG A 34 20.26 4.96 0.84
CA ARG A 34 19.29 3.93 1.22
C ARG A 34 17.87 4.48 1.06
N ILE A 35 17.07 3.84 0.22
CA ILE A 35 15.65 4.17 0.07
C ILE A 35 14.81 3.31 1.02
N VAL A 36 13.90 3.92 1.75
CA VAL A 36 12.86 3.25 2.56
C VAL A 36 11.49 3.67 2.03
N LEU A 37 10.80 2.75 1.35
CA LEU A 37 9.45 2.97 0.85
C LEU A 37 8.43 2.56 1.91
N ILE A 38 7.58 3.48 2.34
CA ILE A 38 6.55 3.28 3.35
C ILE A 38 5.20 3.20 2.66
N HIS A 39 4.62 2.00 2.62
CA HIS A 39 3.26 1.86 2.12
C HIS A 39 2.26 2.39 3.16
N VAL A 40 1.55 3.47 2.82
CA VAL A 40 0.51 4.08 3.64
C VAL A 40 -0.84 3.54 3.20
N GLN A 41 -1.45 2.71 4.04
CA GLN A 41 -2.84 2.28 3.87
C GLN A 41 -3.76 3.24 4.62
N SER A 42 -4.67 3.89 3.90
CA SER A 42 -5.76 4.65 4.49
C SER A 42 -6.77 3.68 5.10
N GLY A 43 -7.14 3.85 6.37
CA GLY A 43 -8.23 3.04 6.98
C GLY A 43 -9.60 3.19 6.29
N LYS A 44 -9.71 4.13 5.34
CA LYS A 44 -10.86 4.41 4.50
C LYS A 44 -10.68 3.96 3.04
N SER A 45 -9.55 3.33 2.67
CA SER A 45 -9.40 2.78 1.31
C SER A 45 -10.35 1.59 1.18
N ASP A 46 -11.47 1.85 0.51
CA ASP A 46 -12.49 0.89 0.16
C ASP A 46 -11.94 -0.03 -0.93
N HIS A 47 -11.14 -1.00 -0.53
CA HIS A 47 -10.67 -2.06 -1.41
C HIS A 47 -10.89 -3.39 -0.74
N ALA A 48 -11.44 -4.31 -1.53
CA ALA A 48 -11.93 -5.67 -1.23
C ALA A 48 -11.08 -6.55 -0.31
N GLN A 49 -9.87 -6.11 0.07
CA GLN A 49 -9.03 -6.78 1.04
C GLN A 49 -9.56 -6.69 2.48
N LYS A 50 -10.36 -5.68 2.85
CA LYS A 50 -10.99 -5.65 4.19
C LYS A 50 -11.87 -6.88 4.45
N GLN A 51 -12.60 -7.33 3.43
CA GLN A 51 -13.55 -8.45 3.54
C GLN A 51 -12.89 -9.80 3.84
N LEU A 52 -11.59 -9.97 3.56
CA LEU A 52 -10.84 -11.18 3.88
C LEU A 52 -10.32 -11.20 5.33
N TRP A 53 -10.29 -10.04 5.99
CA TRP A 53 -9.70 -9.86 7.33
C TRP A 53 -10.71 -9.32 8.36
N GLU A 54 -12.00 -9.31 8.04
CA GLU A 54 -13.06 -9.09 9.03
C GLU A 54 -13.08 -10.27 10.02
N ASP A 55 -13.38 -10.01 11.30
CA ASP A 55 -13.43 -11.02 12.38
C ASP A 55 -14.36 -12.21 12.05
N SER A 56 -15.26 -12.03 11.07
CA SER A 56 -16.05 -13.09 10.46
C SER A 56 -15.44 -13.51 9.12
N GLY A 57 -14.40 -14.35 9.17
CA GLY A 57 -13.84 -14.96 7.97
C GLY A 57 -14.90 -15.73 7.16
N SER A 58 -14.96 -15.46 5.85
CA SER A 58 -15.68 -16.22 4.83
C SER A 58 -17.16 -16.54 5.15
N LEU A 59 -18.05 -15.62 4.79
CA LEU A 59 -19.44 -15.99 4.50
C LEU A 59 -19.45 -16.89 3.25
N VAL A 60 -19.43 -18.21 3.46
CA VAL A 60 -20.00 -19.10 2.46
C VAL A 60 -21.46 -18.66 2.35
N LYS A 61 -21.82 -18.00 1.25
CA LYS A 61 -23.20 -17.66 0.90
C LYS A 61 -23.97 -18.97 0.73
N GLY A 62 -24.33 -19.58 1.86
CA GLY A 62 -25.32 -20.64 1.93
C GLY A 62 -26.62 -20.02 1.48
N THR A 63 -27.06 -20.43 0.30
CA THR A 63 -28.39 -20.20 -0.23
C THR A 63 -29.42 -20.41 0.88
N PRO A 64 -30.29 -19.43 1.22
CA PRO A 64 -31.43 -19.76 2.04
C PRO A 64 -32.36 -20.61 1.18
N MET A 65 -32.44 -21.91 1.46
CA MET A 65 -33.60 -22.70 1.09
C MET A 65 -34.81 -22.05 1.75
N SER A 66 -35.68 -21.43 0.94
CA SER A 66 -37.02 -21.03 1.35
C SER A 66 -37.75 -22.26 1.90
N LYS A 67 -38.15 -22.22 3.17
CA LYS A 67 -38.94 -23.25 3.81
C LYS A 67 -40.35 -22.70 4.03
N ALA A 68 -41.32 -23.42 3.46
CA ALA A 68 -42.78 -23.40 3.66
C ALA A 68 -43.52 -22.10 3.32
#